data_AF-A0A1W7AAV3-F1
#
_entry.id   AF-A0A1W7AAV3-F1
#
_cell.length_a   1.000
_cell.length_b   1.000
_cell.length_c   1.000
_cell.angle_alpha   90.00
_cell.angle_beta   90.00
_cell.angle_gamma   90.00
#
_symmetry.space_group_name_H-M   'P 1'
#
loop_
_entity.id
_entity.type
_entity.pdbx_description
1 polymer ?
#
loop_
_entity_poly.entity_id
_entity_poly.type
_entity_poly.pdbx_seq_one_letter_code
_entity_poly.pdbx_strand_id
1 'polypeptide(L)'
;MVFDKIQVNGSEIEAEGRFRIEDETVHVSTTSEDVGLAFKQVETTNVPVQLVLYKGDTDRYASEGLTLKHYTVAGGEFKMELEK
;
A
#
# COMPACT_ATOMS: atom_id res chain seq x y z
N MET A 1 -6.94 8.46 -6.32
CA MET A 1 -6.03 9.46 -5.72
C MET A 1 -4.58 9.06 -6.00
N VAL A 2 -3.63 9.96 -5.81
CA VAL A 2 -2.18 9.70 -5.99
C VAL A 2 -1.43 9.87 -4.67
N PHE A 3 -0.30 9.18 -4.53
CA PHE A 3 0.65 9.34 -3.42
C PHE A 3 2.08 9.42 -4.00
N ASP A 4 3.00 10.04 -3.25
CA ASP A 4 4.44 10.09 -3.56
C ASP A 4 5.31 9.49 -2.43
N LYS A 5 4.70 9.14 -1.31
CA LYS A 5 5.31 8.37 -0.23
C LYS A 5 4.27 7.45 0.41
N ILE A 6 4.73 6.29 0.87
CA ILE A 6 3.91 5.27 1.54
C ILE A 6 4.65 4.75 2.76
N GLN A 7 3.93 4.59 3.88
CA GLN A 7 4.42 3.91 5.06
C GLN A 7 3.67 2.59 5.22
N VAL A 8 4.42 1.49 5.33
CA VAL A 8 3.88 0.15 5.59
C VAL A 8 4.53 -0.38 6.86
N ASN A 9 3.73 -0.64 7.90
CA ASN A 9 4.19 -1.16 9.19
C ASN A 9 5.37 -0.37 9.80
N GLY A 10 5.31 0.96 9.73
CA GLY A 10 6.35 1.86 10.24
C GLY A 10 7.56 2.05 9.32
N SER A 11 7.64 1.35 8.19
CA SER A 11 8.68 1.56 7.18
C SER A 11 8.20 2.54 6.11
N GLU A 12 8.84 3.70 6.01
CA GLU A 12 8.54 4.71 4.98
C GLU A 12 9.32 4.44 3.68
N ILE A 13 8.64 4.60 2.55
CA ILE A 13 9.18 4.39 1.20
C ILE A 13 8.73 5.56 0.32
N GLU A 14 9.68 6.26 -0.28
CA GLU A 14 9.40 7.27 -1.32
C GLU A 14 9.06 6.55 -2.64
N ALA A 15 7.82 6.70 -3.09
CA ALA A 15 7.33 6.00 -4.26
C ALA A 15 6.07 6.69 -4.80
N GLU A 16 6.02 6.87 -6.11
CA GLU A 16 4.80 7.33 -6.77
C GLU A 16 3.82 6.18 -6.99
N GLY A 17 2.55 6.47 -6.75
CA GLY A 17 1.49 5.50 -7.00
C GLY A 17 0.10 6.09 -6.93
N ARG A 18 -0.87 5.20 -7.05
CA ARG A 18 -2.30 5.51 -7.03
C ARG A 18 -2.99 4.66 -5.99
N PHE A 19 -4.04 5.21 -5.41
CA PHE A 19 -4.91 4.45 -4.53
C PHE A 19 -6.37 4.86 -4.67
N ARG A 20 -7.27 3.93 -4.31
CA ARG A 20 -8.72 4.14 -4.22
C ARG A 20 -9.26 3.37 -3.02
N ILE A 21 -10.38 3.83 -2.48
CA ILE A 21 -11.05 3.23 -1.33
C ILE A 21 -12.50 2.94 -1.76
N GLU A 22 -12.92 1.68 -1.64
CA GLU A 22 -14.23 1.18 -2.03
C GLU A 22 -14.70 0.23 -0.93
N ASP A 23 -15.84 0.52 -0.27
CA ASP A 23 -16.46 -0.34 0.73
C ASP A 23 -15.48 -0.96 1.76
N GLU A 24 -14.67 -0.09 2.40
CA GLU A 24 -13.62 -0.45 3.37
C GLU A 24 -12.40 -1.20 2.80
N THR A 25 -12.37 -1.44 1.50
CA THR A 25 -11.22 -1.98 0.77
C THR A 25 -10.36 -0.87 0.21
N VAL A 26 -9.05 -0.93 0.44
CA VAL A 26 -8.03 -0.04 -0.10
C VAL A 26 -7.31 -0.74 -1.23
N HIS A 27 -7.39 -0.20 -2.43
CA HIS A 27 -6.59 -0.66 -3.55
C HIS A 27 -5.43 0.31 -3.76
N VAL A 28 -4.21 -0.22 -3.82
CA VAL A 28 -2.96 0.53 -4.04
C VAL A 28 -2.30 -0.01 -5.31
N SER A 29 -1.76 0.89 -6.15
CA SER A 29 -1.07 0.57 -7.40
C SER A 29 0.20 1.40 -7.53
N THR A 30 1.34 0.79 -7.82
CA THR A 30 2.62 1.48 -8.00
C THR A 30 3.55 0.68 -8.90
N THR A 31 4.53 1.33 -9.51
CA THR A 31 5.63 0.66 -10.22
C THR A 31 6.90 0.55 -9.37
N SER A 32 6.86 0.97 -8.10
CA SER A 32 8.00 0.87 -7.19
C SER A 32 8.22 -0.56 -6.71
N GLU A 33 9.41 -1.09 -6.98
CA GLU A 33 9.82 -2.42 -6.52
C GLU A 33 9.93 -2.51 -5.00
N ASP A 34 10.39 -1.46 -4.32
CA ASP A 34 10.52 -1.43 -2.86
C ASP A 34 9.17 -1.57 -2.16
N VAL A 35 8.15 -0.88 -2.68
CA VAL A 35 6.78 -1.02 -2.20
C VAL A 35 6.28 -2.44 -2.48
N GLY A 36 6.54 -2.96 -3.69
CA GLY A 36 6.21 -4.34 -4.06
C GLY A 36 6.82 -5.38 -3.12
N LEU A 37 8.06 -5.19 -2.68
CA LEU A 37 8.77 -6.05 -1.73
C LEU A 37 8.18 -5.95 -0.31
N ALA A 38 7.84 -4.73 0.14
CA ALA A 38 7.21 -4.53 1.44
C ALA A 38 5.90 -5.30 1.57
N PHE A 39 5.04 -5.25 0.54
CA PHE A 39 3.77 -5.99 0.55
C PHE A 39 3.94 -7.51 0.38
N LYS A 40 4.96 -7.98 -0.35
CA LYS A 40 5.32 -9.41 -0.33
C LYS A 40 5.71 -9.89 1.06
N GLN A 41 6.45 -9.08 1.82
CA GLN A 41 6.82 -9.43 3.18
C GLN A 41 5.58 -9.49 4.10
N VAL A 42 4.65 -8.55 3.95
CA VAL A 42 3.34 -8.59 4.62
C VAL A 42 2.59 -9.89 4.29
N GLU A 43 2.49 -10.24 3.00
CA GLU A 43 1.82 -11.47 2.55
C GLU A 43 2.41 -12.72 3.23
N THR A 44 3.74 -12.79 3.35
CA THR A 44 4.40 -13.94 4.00
C THR A 44 4.21 -14.00 5.52
N THR A 45 3.95 -12.87 6.16
CA THR A 45 3.88 -12.78 7.63
C THR A 45 2.45 -12.81 8.16
N ASN A 46 1.43 -12.52 7.35
CA ASN A 46 0.02 -12.42 7.75
C ASN A 46 -0.22 -11.50 8.97
N VAL A 47 0.66 -10.52 9.17
CA VAL A 47 0.53 -9.53 10.24
C VAL A 47 -0.40 -8.41 9.77
N PRO A 48 -1.27 -7.86 10.63
CA PRO A 48 -2.07 -6.69 10.30
C PRO A 48 -1.21 -5.53 9.82
N VAL A 49 -1.70 -4.83 8.80
CA VAL A 49 -1.01 -3.74 8.12
C VAL A 49 -1.44 -2.41 8.71
N GLN A 50 -0.45 -1.63 9.13
CA GLN A 50 -0.58 -0.19 9.28
C GLN A 50 -0.13 0.47 7.98
N LEU A 51 -1.04 1.19 7.34
CA LEU A 51 -0.81 1.86 6.06
C LEU A 51 -1.03 3.36 6.21
N VAL A 52 -0.04 4.14 5.77
CA VAL A 52 -0.19 5.59 5.58
C VAL A 52 0.27 5.96 4.17
N LEU A 53 -0.53 6.75 3.45
CA LEU A 53 -0.25 7.24 2.10
C LEU A 53 -0.13 8.76 2.13
N TYR A 54 0.92 9.31 1.54
CA TYR A 54 1.24 10.75 1.58
C TYR A 54 1.27 11.38 0.19
N LYS A 55 0.99 12.68 0.11
CA LYS A 55 1.32 13.52 -1.05
C LYS A 55 2.03 14.78 -0.56
N GLY A 56 3.34 14.86 -0.77
CA GLY A 56 4.20 15.84 -0.10
C GLY A 56 4.21 15.58 1.40
N ASP A 57 4.04 16.64 2.20
CA ASP A 57 4.05 16.53 3.67
C ASP A 57 2.68 16.20 4.29
N THR A 58 1.66 15.96 3.45
CA THR A 58 0.28 15.70 3.90
C THR A 58 -0.08 14.22 3.77
N ASP A 59 -0.66 13.66 4.82
CA ASP A 59 -1.30 12.34 4.81
C ASP A 59 -2.63 12.38 4.04
N ARG A 60 -2.76 11.51 3.05
CA ARG A 60 -3.97 11.36 2.24
C ARG A 60 -4.86 10.23 2.73
N TYR A 61 -4.26 9.24 3.38
CA TYR A 61 -4.96 8.12 3.96
C TYR A 61 -4.10 7.51 5.06
N ALA A 62 -4.72 7.14 6.17
CA ALA A 62 -4.10 6.41 7.26
C ALA A 62 -5.09 5.38 7.78
N SER A 63 -4.65 4.14 7.96
CA SER A 63 -5.45 3.09 8.57
C SER A 63 -4.55 2.03 9.22
N GLU A 64 -5.10 1.38 10.23
CA GLU A 64 -4.47 0.33 11.01
C GLU A 64 -5.36 -0.90 11.02
N GLY A 65 -4.74 -2.07 11.17
CA GLY A 65 -5.45 -3.35 11.23
C GLY A 65 -5.87 -3.90 9.88
N LEU A 66 -5.35 -3.37 8.77
CA LEU A 66 -5.70 -3.83 7.43
C LEU A 66 -5.13 -5.23 7.15
N THR A 67 -5.85 -6.06 6.42
CA THR A 67 -5.39 -7.37 5.96
C THR A 67 -5.13 -7.33 4.46
N LEU A 68 -3.92 -7.72 4.03
CA LEU A 68 -3.61 -7.87 2.60
C LEU A 68 -4.39 -9.08 2.03
N LYS A 69 -5.33 -8.82 1.13
CA LYS A 69 -6.18 -9.85 0.50
C LYS A 69 -5.63 -10.33 -0.83
N HIS A 70 -5.18 -9.40 -1.65
CA HIS A 70 -4.61 -9.70 -2.95
C HIS A 70 -3.34 -8.90 -3.20
N TYR A 71 -2.36 -9.59 -3.76
CA TYR A 71 -1.14 -9.00 -4.31
C TYR A 71 -0.95 -9.53 -5.73
N THR A 72 -0.70 -8.64 -6.69
CA THR A 72 -0.50 -9.04 -8.09
C THR A 72 0.54 -8.15 -8.76
N VAL A 73 1.34 -8.74 -9.64
CA VAL A 73 2.31 -8.03 -10.48
C VAL A 73 1.93 -8.23 -11.94
N ALA A 74 1.56 -7.15 -12.63
CA ALA A 74 1.15 -7.19 -14.03
C ALA A 74 1.80 -6.05 -14.80
N GLY A 75 2.59 -6.38 -15.83
CA GLY A 75 3.23 -5.38 -16.69
C GLY A 75 4.20 -4.43 -15.97
N GLY A 76 4.82 -4.88 -14.87
CA GLY A 76 5.70 -4.04 -14.04
C GLY A 76 4.97 -3.17 -13.01
N GLU A 77 3.65 -3.28 -12.92
CA GLU A 77 2.84 -2.60 -11.91
C GLU A 77 2.46 -3.57 -10.78
N PHE A 78 2.77 -3.17 -9.55
CA PHE A 78 2.39 -3.82 -8.31
C PHE A 78 1.01 -3.33 -7.88
N LYS A 79 0.10 -4.28 -7.61
CA LYS A 79 -1.29 -4.02 -7.20
C LYS A 79 -1.58 -4.74 -5.91
N MET A 80 -2.11 -4.01 -4.95
CA MET A 80 -2.39 -4.49 -3.60
C MET A 80 -3.82 -4.14 -3.23
N GLU A 81 -4.51 -5.09 -2.62
CA GLU A 81 -5.85 -4.94 -2.09
C GLU A 81 -5.84 -5.25 -0.60
N LEU A 82 -6.25 -4.29 0.20
CA LEU A 82 -6.28 -4.38 1.65
C LEU A 82 -7.69 -4.19 2.15
N GLU A 83 -8.16 -5.06 3.03
CA GLU A 83 -9.48 -4.96 3.66
C GLU A 83 -9.32 -4.65 5.15
N LYS A 84 -10.30 -3.95 5.73
CA LYS A 84 -10.33 -3.69 7.17
C LYS A 84 -10.90 -4.88 7.97
#